data_AF-A0A1S4CQV9-F1
#
_entry.id   AF-A0A1S4CQV9-F1
#
_cell.length_a   1.000
_cell.length_b   1.000
_cell.length_c   1.000
_cell.angle_alpha   90.00
_cell.angle_beta   90.00
_cell.angle_gamma   90.00
#
_symmetry.space_group_name_H-M   'P 1'
#
loop_
_entity.id
_entity.type
_entity.pdbx_description
1 polymer ?
#
loop_
_entity_poly.entity_id
_entity_poly.type
_entity_poly.pdbx_seq_one_letter_code
_entity_poly.pdbx_strand_id
1 'polypeptide(L)'
;MKLAEYYPSEFGDRELRDLRYQLDSFIVYAQKCNSMFLNLKGIKDLAIVMAKTKLNQTWCLVYLLVKLTLILHVATASVERTFSSMKHIKNDLRNSIGDEFLNGCLVCNIERNVFAT
;
A
#
# COMPACT_ATOMS: atom_id res chain seq x y z
N MET A 1 6.20 -6.25 17.00
CA MET A 1 7.59 -5.76 16.81
C MET A 1 8.23 -6.16 15.51
N LYS A 2 7.84 -7.28 14.87
CA LYS A 2 8.36 -7.73 13.57
C LYS A 2 8.62 -6.63 12.51
N LEU A 3 7.77 -5.60 12.42
CA LEU A 3 8.01 -4.50 11.49
C LEU A 3 9.35 -3.78 11.77
N ALA A 4 9.67 -3.49 13.02
CA ALA A 4 10.92 -2.82 13.41
C ALA A 4 12.15 -3.70 13.12
N GLU A 5 12.01 -5.02 13.19
CA GLU A 5 13.08 -5.97 12.87
C GLU A 5 13.49 -5.94 11.39
N TYR A 6 12.63 -5.48 10.48
CA TYR A 6 12.97 -5.28 9.06
C TYR A 6 13.77 -3.99 8.80
N TYR A 7 13.93 -3.12 9.81
CA TYR A 7 14.60 -1.83 9.71
C TYR A 7 15.75 -1.74 10.72
N PRO A 8 16.81 -2.58 10.59
CA PRO A 8 17.90 -2.64 11.56
C PRO A 8 18.75 -1.36 11.60
N SER A 9 18.72 -0.53 10.55
CA SER A 9 19.34 0.79 10.52
C SER A 9 18.65 1.81 11.43
N GLU A 10 17.34 1.65 11.62
CA GLU A 10 16.51 2.54 12.42
C GLU A 10 16.25 2.00 13.82
N PHE A 11 16.25 0.67 13.99
CA PHE A 11 16.00 0.00 15.26
C PHE A 11 17.09 -1.03 15.57
N GLY A 12 18.13 -0.58 16.27
CA GLY A 12 19.08 -1.48 16.92
C GLY A 12 18.50 -2.11 18.20
N ASP A 13 19.28 -2.94 18.88
CA ASP A 13 18.82 -3.65 20.08
C ASP A 13 18.34 -2.71 21.20
N ARG A 14 19.01 -1.56 21.35
CA ARG A 14 18.62 -0.54 22.34
C ARG A 14 17.30 0.11 21.96
N GLU A 15 17.19 0.55 20.71
CA GLU A 15 16.00 1.19 20.16
C GLU A 15 14.80 0.24 20.17
N LEU A 16 15.00 -1.06 19.94
CA LEU A 16 13.96 -2.07 20.09
C LEU A 16 13.48 -2.17 21.54
N ARG A 17 14.38 -2.21 22.52
CA ARG A 17 13.98 -2.22 23.93
C ARG A 17 13.24 -0.94 24.33
N ASP A 18 13.73 0.20 23.87
CA ASP A 18 13.13 1.50 24.18
C ASP A 18 11.79 1.68 23.46
N LEU A 19 11.64 1.15 22.25
CA LEU A 19 10.37 1.10 21.51
C LEU A 19 9.33 0.28 22.26
N ARG A 20 9.70 -0.86 22.86
CA ARG A 20 8.82 -1.68 23.71
C ARG A 20 8.26 -0.83 24.85
N TYR A 21 9.15 -0.16 25.59
CA TYR A 21 8.76 0.70 26.69
C TYR A 21 7.88 1.88 26.24
N GLN A 22 8.27 2.56 25.16
CA GLN A 22 7.48 3.66 24.61
C GLN A 22 6.10 3.21 24.15
N LEU A 23 5.98 2.02 23.55
CA LEU A 23 4.69 1.46 23.14
C LEU A 23 3.79 1.19 24.34
N ASP A 24 4.30 0.56 25.39
CA ASP A 24 3.52 0.28 26.60
C ASP A 24 3.03 1.59 27.24
N SER A 25 3.93 2.58 27.37
CA SER A 25 3.60 3.91 27.87
C SER A 25 2.55 4.62 27.00
N PHE A 26 2.71 4.55 25.68
CA PHE A 26 1.79 5.15 24.72
C PHE A 26 0.40 4.50 24.77
N ILE A 27 0.32 3.17 24.91
CA ILE A 27 -0.96 2.44 25.01
C ILE A 27 -1.72 2.87 26.26
N VAL A 28 -1.03 2.92 27.41
CA VAL A 28 -1.65 3.38 28.67
C VAL A 28 -2.13 4.83 28.54
N TYR A 29 -1.35 5.70 27.91
CA TYR A 29 -1.75 7.07 27.64
C TYR A 29 -2.97 7.15 26.71
N ALA A 30 -2.97 6.42 25.59
CA ALA A 30 -4.05 6.44 24.61
C ALA A 30 -5.37 5.94 25.21
N GLN A 31 -5.31 4.93 26.09
CA GLN A 31 -6.48 4.44 26.83
C GLN A 31 -7.07 5.50 27.77
N LYS A 32 -6.22 6.28 28.45
CA LYS A 32 -6.66 7.38 29.33
C LYS A 32 -7.19 8.56 28.54
N CYS A 33 -6.56 8.90 27.43
CA CYS A 33 -6.91 10.04 26.58
C CYS A 33 -7.80 9.63 25.39
N ASN A 34 -8.77 8.74 25.64
CA ASN A 34 -9.58 8.10 24.60
C ASN A 34 -10.21 9.10 23.62
N SER A 35 -10.69 10.26 24.11
CA SER A 35 -11.35 11.29 23.29
C SER A 35 -10.53 11.78 22.09
N MET A 36 -9.20 11.79 22.22
CA MET A 36 -8.29 12.24 21.18
C MET A 36 -8.05 11.18 20.08
N PHE A 37 -8.30 9.92 20.41
CA PHE A 37 -8.16 8.77 19.51
C PHE A 37 -9.52 8.20 19.07
N LEU A 38 -10.62 8.87 19.41
CA LEU A 38 -11.95 8.50 18.92
C LEU A 38 -12.04 8.71 17.39
N ASN A 39 -12.70 7.78 16.70
CA ASN A 39 -12.99 7.84 15.27
C ASN A 39 -11.78 7.84 14.33
N LEU A 40 -10.61 7.33 14.75
CA LEU A 40 -9.50 7.09 13.82
C LEU A 40 -9.87 5.98 12.83
N LYS A 41 -9.85 6.27 11.53
CA LYS A 41 -10.17 5.30 10.47
C LYS A 41 -8.96 4.46 10.06
N GLY A 42 -7.76 4.84 10.48
CA GLY A 42 -6.56 4.07 10.24
C GLY A 42 -5.29 4.76 10.69
N ILE A 43 -4.16 4.19 10.28
CA ILE A 43 -2.82 4.60 10.74
C ILE A 43 -2.41 6.00 10.27
N LYS A 44 -2.98 6.48 9.15
CA LYS A 44 -2.81 7.86 8.68
C LYS A 44 -3.38 8.86 9.69
N ASP A 45 -4.57 8.59 10.21
CA ASP A 45 -5.22 9.48 11.17
C ASP A 45 -4.45 9.50 12.50
N LEU A 46 -3.95 8.33 12.92
CA LEU A 46 -3.07 8.21 14.07
C LEU A 46 -1.81 9.08 13.92
N ALA A 47 -1.14 9.03 12.76
CA ALA A 47 0.04 9.85 12.48
C ALA A 47 -0.26 11.35 12.58
N ILE A 48 -1.40 11.77 12.02
CA ILE A 48 -1.84 13.18 12.07
C ILE A 48 -2.09 13.61 13.51
N VAL A 49 -2.78 12.79 14.31
CA VAL A 49 -3.06 13.08 15.71
C VAL A 49 -1.76 13.20 16.50
N MET A 50 -0.83 12.25 16.35
CA MET A 50 0.46 12.28 17.05
C MET A 50 1.29 13.52 16.71
N ALA A 51 1.27 13.97 15.45
CA ALA A 51 1.99 15.17 15.02
C ALA A 51 1.34 16.46 15.56
N LYS A 52 0.01 16.58 15.47
CA LYS A 52 -0.73 17.77 15.94
C LYS A 52 -0.57 18.03 17.43
N THR A 53 -0.45 16.96 18.20
CA THR A 53 -0.41 17.00 19.67
C THR A 53 0.99 16.86 20.23
N LYS A 54 2.01 16.91 19.35
CA LYS A 54 3.43 16.82 19.69
C LYS A 54 3.83 15.51 20.38
N LEU A 55 2.97 14.49 20.35
CA LEU A 55 3.27 13.16 20.88
C LEU A 55 4.39 12.46 20.10
N ASN A 56 4.64 12.90 18.87
CA ASN A 56 5.81 12.50 18.08
C ASN A 56 7.15 12.85 18.74
N GLN A 57 7.20 13.80 19.68
CA GLN A 57 8.41 14.14 20.45
C GLN A 57 8.55 13.28 21.71
N THR A 58 7.43 12.91 22.34
CA THR A 58 7.41 12.08 23.55
C THR A 58 7.64 10.61 23.22
N TRP A 59 6.99 10.10 22.18
CA TRP A 59 7.09 8.72 21.72
C TRP A 59 7.67 8.66 20.30
N CYS A 60 8.88 9.20 20.13
CA CYS A 60 9.59 9.29 18.86
C CYS A 60 9.67 7.95 18.11
N LEU A 61 9.93 6.85 18.81
CA LEU A 61 10.09 5.53 18.20
C LEU A 61 8.75 4.95 17.74
N VAL A 62 7.67 5.21 18.48
CA VAL A 62 6.31 4.84 18.08
C VAL A 62 5.90 5.62 16.83
N TYR A 63 6.17 6.92 16.80
CA TYR A 63 5.89 7.76 15.64
C TYR A 63 6.71 7.33 14.42
N LEU A 64 7.98 6.97 14.60
CA LEU A 64 8.82 6.43 13.54
C LEU A 64 8.24 5.13 12.95
N LEU A 65 7.78 4.22 13.81
CA LEU A 65 7.14 2.97 13.38
C LEU A 65 5.86 3.22 12.56
N VAL A 66 5.03 4.17 13.00
CA VAL A 66 3.83 4.61 12.29
C VAL A 66 4.19 5.17 10.90
N LYS A 67 5.24 6.00 10.83
CA LYS A 67 5.73 6.59 9.58
C LYS A 67 6.23 5.52 8.61
N LEU A 68 7.01 4.55 9.08
CA LEU A 68 7.49 3.44 8.25
C LEU A 68 6.33 2.57 7.74
N THR A 69 5.31 2.33 8.57
CA THR A 69 4.12 1.59 8.14
C THR A 69 3.38 2.32 7.02
N LEU A 70 3.28 3.65 7.10
CA LEU A 70 2.69 4.47 6.04
C LEU A 70 3.48 4.40 4.74
N ILE A 71 4.82 4.51 4.81
CA ILE A 71 5.70 4.40 3.64
C ILE A 71 5.55 3.02 3.00
N LEU A 72 5.55 1.96 3.80
CA LEU A 72 5.38 0.60 3.32
C LEU A 72 4.04 0.42 2.61
N HIS A 73 2.95 0.94 3.18
CA HIS A 73 1.63 0.85 2.56
C HIS A 73 1.57 1.57 1.22
N VAL A 74 2.16 2.76 1.12
CA VAL A 74 2.26 3.52 -0.14
C VAL A 74 3.11 2.77 -1.17
N ALA A 75 4.23 2.19 -0.75
CA ALA A 75 5.10 1.39 -1.61
C ALA A 75 4.37 0.16 -2.15
N THR A 76 3.67 -0.60 -1.30
CA THR A 76 2.90 -1.77 -1.72
C THR A 76 1.82 -1.40 -2.74
N ALA A 77 1.02 -0.35 -2.47
CA ALA A 77 0.00 0.10 -3.40
C ALA A 77 0.57 0.60 -4.74
N SER A 78 1.78 1.19 -4.72
CA SER A 78 2.48 1.59 -5.94
C SER A 78 2.91 0.39 -6.76
N VAL A 79 3.51 -0.62 -6.12
CA VAL A 79 3.94 -1.86 -6.78
C VAL A 79 2.74 -2.58 -7.39
N GLU A 80 1.66 -2.79 -6.62
CA GLU A 80 0.44 -3.44 -7.11
C GLU A 80 -0.17 -2.71 -8.31
N ARG A 81 -0.23 -1.36 -8.27
CA ARG A 81 -0.73 -0.56 -9.39
C ARG A 81 0.13 -0.75 -10.64
N THR A 82 1.45 -0.70 -10.52
CA THR A 82 2.37 -0.90 -11.65
C THR A 82 2.23 -2.31 -12.24
N PHE A 83 2.14 -3.34 -11.40
CA PHE A 83 1.88 -4.71 -11.85
C PHE A 83 0.51 -4.86 -12.54
N SER A 84 -0.52 -4.17 -12.04
CA SER A 84 -1.84 -4.17 -12.66
C SER A 84 -1.82 -3.50 -14.04
N SER A 85 -1.17 -2.34 -14.17
CA SER A 85 -0.99 -1.67 -15.46
C SER A 85 -0.27 -2.57 -16.47
N MET A 86 0.79 -3.26 -16.04
CA MET A 86 1.52 -4.21 -16.89
C MET A 86 0.63 -5.39 -17.32
N LYS A 87 -0.17 -5.93 -16.40
CA LYS A 87 -1.13 -7.00 -16.71
C LYS A 87 -2.19 -6.54 -17.71
N HIS A 88 -2.67 -5.31 -17.56
CA HIS A 88 -3.66 -4.73 -18.48
C HIS A 88 -3.08 -4.56 -19.88
N ILE A 89 -1.92 -3.92 -20.03
CA ILE A 89 -1.22 -3.76 -21.32
C ILE A 89 -0.98 -5.12 -21.99
N LYS A 90 -0.51 -6.11 -21.22
CA LYS A 90 -0.27 -7.46 -21.76
C LYS A 90 -1.55 -8.12 -22.26
N ASN A 91 -2.65 -7.97 -21.53
CA ASN A 91 -3.94 -8.54 -21.92
C ASN A 91 -4.52 -7.82 -23.14
N ASP A 92 -4.43 -6.49 -23.21
CA ASP A 92 -4.89 -5.71 -24.36
C ASP A 92 -4.14 -6.08 -25.63
N LEU A 93 -2.81 -6.18 -25.58
CA LEU A 93 -2.01 -6.63 -26.72
C LEU A 93 -2.40 -8.05 -27.17
N ARG A 94 -2.64 -8.96 -26.23
CA ARG A 94 -3.06 -10.33 -26.55
C ARG A 94 -4.46 -10.38 -27.16
N ASN A 95 -5.40 -9.58 -26.64
CA ASN A 95 -6.76 -9.51 -27.15
C ASN A 95 -6.79 -8.87 -28.54
N SER A 96 -6.03 -7.80 -28.75
CA SER A 96 -5.92 -7.13 -30.05
C SER A 96 -5.47 -8.08 -31.17
N ILE A 97 -4.51 -8.98 -30.90
CA ILE A 97 -4.06 -9.98 -31.88
C ILE A 97 -5.20 -10.97 -32.20
N GLY A 98 -5.96 -11.39 -31.19
CA GLY A 98 -7.12 -12.26 -31.37
C GLY A 98 -8.24 -11.59 -32.17
N ASP A 99 -8.51 -10.32 -31.87
CA ASP A 99 -9.53 -9.53 -32.55
C ASP A 99 -9.14 -9.27 -34.01
N GLU A 100 -7.87 -8.95 -34.29
CA GLU A 100 -7.37 -8.74 -35.65
C GLU A 100 -7.43 -10.04 -36.48
N PHE A 101 -7.07 -11.18 -35.88
CA PHE A 101 -7.20 -12.49 -36.51
C PHE A 101 -8.66 -12.84 -36.85
N LEU A 102 -9.58 -12.66 -35.89
CA LEU A 102 -11.00 -12.90 -36.10
C LEU A 102 -11.58 -11.98 -37.18
N ASN A 103 -11.19 -10.70 -37.17
CA ASN A 103 -11.61 -9.73 -38.17
C ASN A 103 -11.15 -10.14 -39.58
N GLY A 104 -9.89 -10.57 -39.72
CA GLY A 104 -9.35 -11.08 -40.99
C GLY A 104 -10.12 -12.32 -41.50
N CYS A 105 -10.43 -13.27 -40.62
CA CYS A 105 -11.25 -14.43 -40.98
C CYS A 105 -12.67 -14.05 -41.43
N LEU A 106 -13.32 -13.09 -40.77
CA LEU A 106 -14.64 -12.62 -41.15
C LEU A 106 -14.63 -11.97 -42.53
N VAL A 107 -13.65 -11.10 -42.81
CA VAL A 107 -13.49 -10.44 -44.12
C VAL A 107 -13.30 -11.49 -45.22
N CYS A 108 -12.37 -12.42 -45.05
CA CYS A 108 -12.13 -13.51 -46.02
C CYS A 108 -13.38 -14.37 -46.28
N ASN A 109 -14.20 -14.63 -45.24
CA ASN A 109 -15.42 -15.41 -45.39
C ASN A 109 -16.50 -14.66 -46.18
N ILE A 110 -16.63 -13.34 -45.95
CA ILE A 110 -17.55 -12.49 -46.70
C ILE A 110 -17.11 -12.40 -48.17
N GLU A 111 -15.82 -12.16 -48.44
CA GLU A 111 -15.28 -12.11 -49.80
C GLU A 111 -15.55 -13.42 -50.54
N ARG A 112 -15.29 -14.58 -49.91
CA ARG A 112 -15.60 -15.89 -50.49
C ARG A 112 -17.07 -16.07 -50.86
N ASN A 113 -18.00 -15.61 -50.02
CA ASN A 113 -19.43 -15.73 -50.31
C ASN A 113 -19.86 -14.81 -51.48
N VAL A 114 -19.25 -13.63 -51.62
CA VAL A 114 -19.53 -12.71 -52.72
C VAL A 114 -18.98 -13.22 -54.06
N PHE A 115 -17.76 -13.78 -54.07
CA PHE A 115 -17.13 -14.31 -55.29
C PHE A 115 -17.57 -15.75 -55.67
N ALA A 116 -18.34 -16.43 -54.82
CA ALA A 116 -18.93 -17.74 -55.11
C ALA A 116 -20.33 -17.66 -55.75
N THR A 117 -20.85 -16.45 -55.98
CA THR A 117 -22.08 -16.18 -56.75
C THR A 117 -21.73 -15.76 -58.17
#